data_AF-A0A6J0XRB0-F1
#
_entry.id   AF-A0A6J0XRB0-F1
#
_cell.length_a   1.000
_cell.length_b   1.000
_cell.length_c   1.000
_cell.angle_alpha   90.00
_cell.angle_beta   90.00
_cell.angle_gamma   90.00
#
_symmetry.space_group_name_H-M   'P 1'
#
loop_
_entity.id
_entity.type
_entity.pdbx_description
1 polymer ?
#
loop_
_entity_poly.entity_id
_entity_poly.type
_entity_poly.pdbx_seq_one_letter_code
_entity_poly.pdbx_strand_id
1 'polypeptide(L)'
;MSGIWVLLSLIFISVAGPLSKGEKAHVAGIDSEALKLTKNITEVSSCPEGLHREHQFCCLPCLPGERKTSDCKHDKGKPECVFCTEGKDYTDTSHHSDKCIRCSTCDEEHGLEVEQNCTRTQNTKCRCKSNFFCNSSPCEHCNPCTTCEHGIIEKCSPTSNTKCKGSRSHSNSLWALLILLIPIILIIYKVVKSQHGKKKKGYHNSEASNDEGRQLNLTDVDLGKYIPSIAELMKITQVKEFVRKNGIEEAKIDDIMHDNLHETAEQKVQLLRSWYQSHGKKNAYCTLTKNLPKALAEKICDIVTKDITNERENANLQNENENLV
;
A
#
# COMPACT_ATOMS: atom_id res chain seq x y z
N MET A 1 24.34 16.55 -37.99
CA MET A 1 23.50 17.09 -39.08
C MET A 1 22.12 17.34 -38.48
N SER A 2 21.89 18.59 -38.04
CA SER A 2 20.94 19.55 -38.65
C SER A 2 19.49 19.11 -38.40
N GLY A 3 18.62 19.78 -37.63
CA GLY A 3 18.49 21.19 -37.32
C GLY A 3 17.28 21.77 -38.07
N ILE A 4 16.42 22.55 -37.37
CA ILE A 4 15.63 23.70 -37.89
C ILE A 4 14.32 23.30 -38.65
N TRP A 5 13.13 23.90 -38.53
CA TRP A 5 12.65 25.16 -37.94
C TRP A 5 11.12 25.17 -37.72
N VAL A 6 10.67 26.12 -36.89
CA VAL A 6 9.29 26.61 -36.69
C VAL A 6 8.89 27.56 -37.83
N LEU A 7 7.61 27.58 -38.23
CA LEU A 7 7.01 28.73 -38.94
C LEU A 7 5.54 28.96 -38.52
N LEU A 8 5.29 30.22 -38.14
CA LEU A 8 4.02 30.89 -37.84
C LEU A 8 3.35 31.43 -39.13
N SER A 9 2.02 31.56 -39.14
CA SER A 9 1.23 32.64 -39.78
C SER A 9 -0.27 32.45 -39.45
N LEU A 10 -0.91 33.31 -38.64
CA LEU A 10 -1.54 34.63 -38.92
C LEU A 10 -3.03 34.53 -39.28
N ILE A 11 -3.94 35.03 -38.42
CA ILE A 11 -5.14 35.80 -38.82
C ILE A 11 -5.45 36.87 -37.75
N PHE A 12 -5.59 38.11 -38.21
CA PHE A 12 -6.05 39.32 -37.52
C PHE A 12 -7.58 39.37 -37.41
N ILE A 13 -8.13 39.93 -36.31
CA ILE A 13 -9.29 40.84 -36.40
C ILE A 13 -9.09 42.01 -35.43
N SER A 14 -8.95 43.19 -36.01
CA SER A 14 -8.98 44.49 -35.35
C SER A 14 -10.44 44.94 -35.24
N VAL A 15 -10.89 45.32 -34.04
CA VAL A 15 -12.08 46.16 -33.89
C VAL A 15 -11.67 47.41 -33.10
N ALA A 16 -11.68 48.54 -33.80
CA ALA A 16 -11.58 49.86 -33.20
C ALA A 16 -12.97 50.26 -32.65
N GLY A 17 -12.99 50.74 -31.40
CA GLY A 17 -14.13 51.37 -30.74
C GLY A 17 -13.64 52.54 -29.87
N PRO A 18 -14.45 53.59 -29.65
CA PRO A 18 -13.97 54.96 -29.71
C PRO A 18 -13.46 55.56 -28.39
N LEU A 19 -12.44 56.40 -28.58
CA LEU A 19 -12.09 57.65 -27.91
C LEU A 19 -13.10 58.20 -26.89
N SER A 20 -12.66 58.33 -25.63
CA SER A 20 -13.14 59.33 -24.68
C SER A 20 -11.96 59.96 -23.95
N LYS A 21 -12.07 61.26 -23.70
CA LYS A 21 -10.99 62.23 -23.45
C LYS A 21 -11.05 62.74 -22.00
N GLY A 22 -9.88 62.93 -21.38
CA GLY A 22 -9.66 63.66 -20.11
C GLY A 22 -9.67 62.73 -18.89
N GLU A 23 -8.66 62.68 -18.02
CA GLU A 23 -8.08 63.79 -17.24
C GLU A 23 -6.65 63.47 -16.77
N LYS A 24 -5.77 64.49 -16.70
CA LYS A 24 -4.40 64.37 -16.17
C LYS A 24 -4.42 64.58 -14.66
N ALA A 25 -3.82 63.65 -13.90
CA ALA A 25 -3.41 63.91 -12.52
C ALA A 25 -1.95 63.49 -12.31
N HIS A 26 -1.24 64.35 -11.59
CA HIS A 26 0.21 64.40 -11.47
C HIS A 26 0.80 63.22 -10.69
N VAL A 27 1.91 62.66 -11.19
CA VAL A 27 2.81 61.82 -10.41
C VAL A 27 3.57 62.74 -9.45
N ALA A 28 3.17 62.76 -8.18
CA ALA A 28 3.99 63.30 -7.11
C ALA A 28 5.08 62.26 -6.78
N GLY A 29 6.33 62.67 -6.90
CA GLY A 29 7.48 61.86 -6.52
C GLY A 29 7.41 61.49 -5.04
N ILE A 30 7.63 60.21 -4.74
CA ILE A 30 7.74 59.72 -3.38
C ILE A 30 9.03 60.33 -2.78
N ASP A 31 8.82 61.13 -1.75
CA ASP A 31 9.87 61.78 -0.98
C ASP A 31 10.77 60.74 -0.28
N SER A 32 12.07 60.95 -0.36
CA SER A 32 13.14 60.09 0.17
C SER A 32 13.12 60.03 1.71
N GLU A 33 12.46 60.98 2.37
CA GLU A 33 12.28 60.98 3.84
C GLU A 33 11.22 59.98 4.33
N ALA A 34 10.15 59.72 3.56
CA ALA A 34 9.14 58.72 3.91
C ALA A 34 9.73 57.29 3.91
N LEU A 35 10.73 57.04 3.05
CA LEU A 35 11.45 55.76 2.92
C LEU A 35 12.55 55.58 3.97
N LYS A 36 13.10 56.68 4.52
CA LYS A 36 13.99 56.64 5.68
C LYS A 36 13.22 56.42 6.99
N LEU A 37 12.03 56.99 7.12
CA LEU A 37 11.18 56.78 8.30
C LEU A 37 10.64 55.34 8.35
N THR A 38 10.27 54.76 7.20
CA THR A 38 9.81 53.36 7.14
C THR A 38 10.93 52.35 7.33
N LYS A 39 12.17 52.61 6.87
CA LYS A 39 13.32 51.72 7.13
C LYS A 39 13.71 51.63 8.61
N ASN A 40 13.43 52.67 9.41
CA ASN A 40 13.64 52.63 10.87
C ASN A 40 12.48 51.98 11.65
N ILE A 41 11.33 51.71 11.00
CA ILE A 41 10.16 51.12 11.66
C ILE A 41 10.09 49.61 11.39
N THR A 42 10.65 49.12 10.28
CA THR A 42 10.69 47.68 9.96
C THR A 42 11.72 46.86 10.76
N GLU A 43 12.64 47.49 11.48
CA GLU A 43 13.59 46.80 12.39
C GLU A 43 13.16 46.76 13.87
N VAL A 44 11.95 47.25 14.23
CA VAL A 44 11.52 47.40 15.64
C VAL A 44 10.49 46.36 16.08
N SER A 45 10.18 45.34 15.26
CA SER A 45 9.08 44.40 15.57
C SER A 45 9.51 42.99 15.98
N SER A 46 10.75 42.58 15.73
CA SER A 46 11.24 41.23 16.04
C SER A 46 12.34 41.25 17.08
N CYS A 47 12.21 40.41 18.10
CA CYS A 47 13.29 40.21 19.06
C CYS A 47 14.49 39.51 18.39
N PRO A 48 15.72 39.73 18.89
CA PRO A 48 16.89 38.96 18.44
C PRO A 48 16.69 37.46 18.72
N GLU A 49 17.43 36.62 18.00
CA GLU A 49 17.37 35.16 18.16
C GLU A 49 17.54 34.72 19.63
N GLY A 50 16.71 33.78 20.07
CA GLY A 50 16.70 33.25 21.44
C GLY A 50 15.94 34.11 22.46
N LEU A 51 15.36 35.24 22.05
CA LEU A 51 14.48 36.08 22.88
C LEU A 51 13.04 36.01 22.36
N HIS A 52 12.07 36.14 23.26
CA HIS A 52 10.65 36.20 22.90
C HIS A 52 10.05 37.54 23.29
N ARG A 53 9.17 38.04 22.42
CA ARG A 53 8.52 39.31 22.68
C ARG A 53 7.37 39.12 23.65
N GLU A 54 7.47 39.83 24.77
CA GLU A 54 6.44 39.91 25.78
C GLU A 54 6.08 41.38 25.98
N HIS A 55 4.89 41.76 25.51
CA HIS A 55 4.48 43.16 25.43
C HIS A 55 5.50 44.04 24.66
N GLN A 56 6.23 44.89 25.39
CA GLN A 56 7.21 45.84 24.87
C GLN A 56 8.66 45.40 25.08
N PHE A 57 8.89 44.26 25.75
CA PHE A 57 10.23 43.78 26.09
C PHE A 57 10.54 42.47 25.34
N CYS A 58 11.80 42.29 24.97
CA CYS A 58 12.32 41.00 24.53
C CYS A 58 12.83 40.23 25.75
N CYS A 59 12.14 39.18 26.17
CA CYS A 59 12.47 38.42 27.36
C CYS A 59 13.35 37.19 27.05
N LEU A 60 14.21 36.84 28.01
CA LEU A 60 14.93 35.56 27.99
C LEU A 60 13.96 34.39 28.24
N PRO A 61 14.29 33.16 27.79
CA PRO A 61 13.49 31.97 28.07
C PRO A 61 13.67 31.46 29.51
N CYS A 62 12.72 30.66 29.97
CA CYS A 62 12.94 29.76 31.11
C CYS A 62 13.80 28.57 30.67
N LEU A 63 14.52 27.99 31.62
CA LEU A 63 15.38 26.83 31.37
C LEU A 63 14.57 25.54 31.31
N PRO A 64 15.13 24.45 30.73
CA PRO A 64 14.52 23.12 30.82
C PRO A 64 14.16 22.76 32.27
N GLY A 65 12.97 22.19 32.46
CA GLY A 65 12.41 21.85 33.76
C GLY A 65 11.81 23.01 34.53
N GLU A 66 11.72 24.20 33.95
CA GLU A 66 11.01 25.36 34.50
C GLU A 66 9.85 25.79 33.57
N ARG A 67 8.84 26.45 34.13
CA ARG A 67 7.77 27.15 33.38
C ARG A 67 7.65 28.60 33.81
N LYS A 68 7.20 29.47 32.91
CA LYS A 68 6.97 30.89 33.19
C LYS A 68 5.80 31.09 34.15
N THR A 69 5.93 31.98 35.12
CA THR A 69 4.83 32.43 36.00
C THR A 69 4.53 33.91 35.85
N SER A 70 5.52 34.72 35.47
CA SER A 70 5.32 36.14 35.16
C SER A 70 6.23 36.58 34.02
N ASP A 71 5.84 37.65 33.35
CA ASP A 71 6.63 38.26 32.28
C ASP A 71 7.89 38.95 32.82
N CYS A 72 8.86 39.20 31.94
CA CYS A 72 10.03 39.98 32.32
C CYS A 72 9.67 41.47 32.49
N LYS A 73 10.34 42.13 33.44
CA LYS A 73 10.04 43.53 33.81
C LYS A 73 10.81 44.59 33.01
N HIS A 74 11.80 44.15 32.23
CA HIS A 74 12.66 45.01 31.42
C HIS A 74 13.20 44.23 30.21
N ASP A 75 13.70 44.94 29.20
CA ASP A 75 14.28 44.34 28.00
C ASP A 75 15.45 43.41 28.35
N LYS A 76 15.51 42.26 27.67
CA LYS A 76 16.45 41.15 27.90
C LYS A 76 16.45 40.60 29.33
N GLY A 77 15.39 40.86 30.10
CA GLY A 77 15.21 40.33 31.45
C GLY A 77 14.81 38.85 31.46
N LYS A 78 15.15 38.15 32.54
CA LYS A 78 14.62 36.81 32.80
C LYS A 78 13.20 36.93 33.39
N PRO A 79 12.20 36.21 32.84
CA PRO A 79 10.89 36.11 33.48
C PRO A 79 10.99 35.36 34.82
N GLU A 80 9.93 35.43 35.63
CA GLU A 80 9.83 34.55 36.80
C GLU A 80 9.52 33.13 36.31
N CYS A 81 10.36 32.17 36.73
CA CYS A 81 10.27 30.78 36.31
C CYS A 81 10.21 29.89 37.57
N VAL A 82 9.37 28.85 37.52
CA VAL A 82 9.24 27.86 38.60
C VAL A 82 9.39 26.46 38.05
N PHE A 83 9.90 25.54 38.87
CA PHE A 83 10.10 24.16 38.44
C PHE A 83 8.79 23.45 38.05
N CYS A 84 8.90 22.59 37.05
CA CYS A 84 7.92 21.56 36.77
C CYS A 84 7.82 20.58 37.97
N THR A 85 6.70 19.88 38.04
CA THR A 85 6.41 18.85 39.01
C THR A 85 7.11 17.54 38.63
N GLU A 86 8.06 17.12 39.46
CA GLU A 86 8.82 15.88 39.28
C GLU A 86 7.90 14.68 38.99
N GLY A 87 8.20 13.95 37.93
CA GLY A 87 7.45 12.76 37.51
C GLY A 87 6.05 13.00 36.94
N LYS A 88 5.59 14.26 36.80
CA LYS A 88 4.27 14.57 36.21
C LYS A 88 4.36 15.40 34.95
N ASP A 89 5.26 16.37 34.91
CA ASP A 89 5.50 17.22 33.77
C ASP A 89 6.97 17.61 33.63
N TYR A 90 7.35 17.97 32.41
CA TYR A 90 8.73 18.22 32.01
C TYR A 90 8.79 19.29 30.92
N THR A 91 9.97 19.88 30.74
CA THR A 91 10.32 20.66 29.54
C THR A 91 11.77 20.37 29.18
N ASP A 92 12.04 20.01 27.93
CA ASP A 92 13.36 19.49 27.49
C ASP A 92 14.27 20.55 26.88
N THR A 93 13.71 21.71 26.55
CA THR A 93 14.36 22.81 25.84
C THR A 93 14.00 24.14 26.51
N SER A 94 14.83 25.16 26.33
CA SER A 94 14.52 26.50 26.82
C SER A 94 13.30 27.06 26.08
N HIS A 95 12.31 27.57 26.81
CA HIS A 95 11.06 28.03 26.22
C HIS A 95 10.46 29.23 26.96
N HIS A 96 9.39 29.81 26.38
CA HIS A 96 8.67 30.96 26.94
C HIS A 96 7.25 30.61 27.42
N SER A 97 6.87 29.33 27.31
CA SER A 97 5.58 28.79 27.80
C SER A 97 5.40 28.95 29.32
N ASP A 98 4.16 29.22 29.72
CA ASP A 98 3.67 29.23 31.10
C ASP A 98 3.30 27.84 31.63
N LYS A 99 3.39 26.81 30.76
CA LYS A 99 3.03 25.42 31.02
C LYS A 99 4.21 24.48 30.78
N CYS A 100 4.31 23.47 31.65
CA CYS A 100 5.13 22.28 31.43
C CYS A 100 4.38 21.25 30.55
N ILE A 101 5.12 20.37 29.88
CA ILE A 101 4.57 19.29 29.06
C ILE A 101 4.30 18.10 29.96
N ARG A 102 3.09 17.53 29.89
CA ARG A 102 2.75 16.36 30.69
C ARG A 102 3.56 15.15 30.24
N CYS A 103 4.10 14.39 31.19
CA CYS A 103 4.83 13.17 30.89
C CYS A 103 3.92 12.14 30.19
N SER A 104 4.47 11.46 29.18
CA SER A 104 3.82 10.32 28.54
C SER A 104 3.78 9.12 29.49
N THR A 105 2.77 8.28 29.34
CA THR A 105 2.64 7.01 30.04
C THR A 105 2.96 5.86 29.10
N CYS A 106 3.66 4.83 29.59
CA CYS A 106 3.89 3.61 28.82
C CYS A 106 2.69 2.69 29.01
N ASP A 107 1.92 2.49 27.94
CA ASP A 107 0.69 1.69 27.99
C ASP A 107 1.04 0.19 28.06
N GLU A 108 0.76 -0.38 29.22
CA GLU A 108 1.01 -1.79 29.49
C GLU A 108 0.18 -2.75 28.63
N GLU A 109 -1.03 -2.33 28.20
CA GLU A 109 -1.92 -3.12 27.35
C GLU A 109 -1.40 -3.19 25.91
N HIS A 110 -0.69 -2.15 25.47
CA HIS A 110 0.02 -2.13 24.19
C HIS A 110 1.41 -2.78 24.24
N GLY A 111 1.73 -3.49 25.34
CA GLY A 111 2.99 -4.22 25.49
C GLY A 111 4.20 -3.33 25.75
N LEU A 112 4.00 -2.10 26.25
CA LEU A 112 5.07 -1.16 26.60
C LEU A 112 5.39 -1.23 28.11
N GLU A 113 6.64 -0.95 28.46
CA GLU A 113 7.10 -0.76 29.84
C GLU A 113 8.03 0.46 29.93
N VAL A 114 8.16 1.01 31.14
CA VAL A 114 9.03 2.16 31.39
C VAL A 114 10.49 1.73 31.32
N GLU A 115 11.24 2.31 30.37
CA GLU A 115 12.69 2.20 30.32
C GLU A 115 13.35 3.27 31.19
N GLN A 116 12.84 4.50 31.11
CA GLN A 116 13.33 5.64 31.87
C GLN A 116 12.17 6.46 32.41
N ASN A 117 12.22 6.78 33.70
CA ASN A 117 11.21 7.60 34.36
C ASN A 117 11.25 9.05 33.86
N CYS A 118 10.08 9.70 33.85
CA CYS A 118 10.00 11.12 33.61
C CYS A 118 10.71 11.92 34.70
N THR A 119 11.45 12.95 34.30
CA THR A 119 12.05 13.95 35.19
C THR A 119 11.59 15.33 34.76
N ARG A 120 11.94 16.38 35.52
CA ARG A 120 11.61 17.76 35.11
C ARG A 120 12.15 18.14 33.73
N THR A 121 13.23 17.53 33.26
CA THR A 121 13.87 17.90 31.99
C THR A 121 13.71 16.86 30.89
N GLN A 122 13.01 15.76 31.16
CA GLN A 122 12.95 14.63 30.22
C GLN A 122 11.63 13.88 30.35
N ASN A 123 11.02 13.57 29.20
CA ASN A 123 9.84 12.71 29.16
C ASN A 123 10.14 11.28 29.63
N THR A 124 9.10 10.54 29.99
CA THR A 124 9.14 9.08 30.11
C THR A 124 9.64 8.47 28.80
N LYS A 125 10.58 7.53 28.89
CA LYS A 125 10.99 6.71 27.75
C LYS A 125 10.38 5.33 27.88
N CYS A 126 9.64 4.90 26.87
CA CYS A 126 9.02 3.59 26.81
C CYS A 126 9.81 2.63 25.94
N ARG A 127 9.78 1.34 26.30
CA ARG A 127 10.29 0.25 25.48
C ARG A 127 9.28 -0.90 25.43
N CYS A 128 9.42 -1.80 24.47
CA CYS A 128 8.61 -3.02 24.48
C CYS A 128 8.97 -3.92 25.67
N LYS A 129 7.94 -4.50 26.29
CA LYS A 129 8.05 -5.53 27.32
C LYS A 129 8.84 -6.74 26.81
N SER A 130 9.32 -7.53 27.75
CA SER A 130 9.93 -8.82 27.44
C SER A 130 8.99 -9.70 26.60
N ASN A 131 9.52 -10.31 25.54
CA ASN A 131 8.76 -11.09 24.54
C ASN A 131 7.81 -10.28 23.64
N PHE A 132 8.00 -8.95 23.57
CA PHE A 132 7.37 -8.09 22.58
C PHE A 132 8.42 -7.30 21.80
N PHE A 133 8.08 -6.92 20.57
CA PHE A 133 8.96 -6.16 19.68
C PHE A 133 8.18 -5.15 18.85
N CYS A 134 8.89 -4.13 18.36
CA CYS A 134 8.35 -3.15 17.43
C CYS A 134 9.44 -2.68 16.46
N ASN A 135 9.17 -2.74 15.16
CA ASN A 135 10.19 -2.50 14.13
C ASN A 135 10.35 -1.01 13.77
N SER A 136 9.48 -0.13 14.28
CA SER A 136 9.39 1.30 13.92
C SER A 136 9.43 2.18 15.15
N SER A 137 10.33 3.15 15.19
CA SER A 137 10.40 4.14 16.28
C SER A 137 9.71 5.45 15.87
N PRO A 138 8.85 6.07 16.70
CA PRO A 138 8.46 5.65 18.06
C PRO A 138 7.47 4.47 18.06
N CYS A 139 7.57 3.61 19.08
CA CYS A 139 6.69 2.46 19.24
C CYS A 139 5.43 2.84 20.04
N GLU A 140 4.29 2.94 19.36
CA GLU A 140 2.99 3.12 20.01
C GLU A 140 2.40 1.78 20.48
N HIS A 141 2.74 0.69 19.79
CA HIS A 141 2.27 -0.66 20.08
C HIS A 141 3.37 -1.69 19.82
N CYS A 142 3.51 -2.65 20.73
CA CYS A 142 4.47 -3.74 20.61
C CYS A 142 3.78 -5.06 20.29
N ASN A 143 4.33 -5.79 19.33
CA ASN A 143 3.81 -7.08 18.89
C ASN A 143 4.49 -8.23 19.64
N PRO A 144 3.77 -9.32 19.96
CA PRO A 144 4.38 -10.48 20.60
C PRO A 144 5.41 -11.15 19.66
N CYS A 145 6.52 -11.59 20.23
CA CYS A 145 7.58 -12.28 19.50
C CYS A 145 7.11 -13.65 18.97
N THR A 146 7.56 -14.02 17.77
CA THR A 146 7.33 -15.34 17.21
C THR A 146 8.08 -16.42 18.00
N THR A 147 7.39 -17.51 18.35
CA THR A 147 8.01 -18.71 18.94
C THR A 147 8.40 -19.70 17.83
N CYS A 148 9.61 -20.23 17.88
CA CYS A 148 10.14 -21.12 16.83
C CYS A 148 10.13 -22.58 17.26
N GLU A 149 9.55 -23.46 16.44
CA GLU A 149 9.56 -24.92 16.68
C GLU A 149 10.91 -25.57 16.38
N HIS A 150 11.60 -25.14 15.31
CA HIS A 150 12.81 -25.78 14.78
C HIS A 150 14.12 -25.10 15.23
N GLY A 151 14.05 -24.32 16.31
CA GLY A 151 15.16 -23.55 16.85
C GLY A 151 15.21 -22.10 16.37
N ILE A 152 15.91 -21.28 17.16
CA ILE A 152 16.02 -19.83 17.00
C ILE A 152 17.36 -19.49 16.33
N ILE A 153 17.33 -18.67 15.28
CA ILE A 153 18.54 -18.09 14.66
C ILE A 153 18.90 -16.79 15.37
N GLU A 154 17.92 -15.91 15.57
CA GLU A 154 18.09 -14.63 16.24
C GLU A 154 17.01 -14.47 17.31
N LYS A 155 17.42 -14.16 18.53
CA LYS A 155 16.50 -13.97 19.66
C LYS A 155 15.70 -12.69 19.47
N CYS A 156 14.49 -12.65 20.02
CA CYS A 156 13.71 -11.43 20.06
C CYS A 156 14.43 -10.31 20.82
N SER A 157 14.24 -9.09 20.36
CA SER A 157 14.63 -7.86 21.05
C SER A 157 13.45 -6.88 21.09
N PRO A 158 13.50 -5.81 21.90
CA PRO A 158 12.44 -4.80 21.91
C PRO A 158 12.19 -4.16 20.54
N THR A 159 13.14 -4.24 19.61
CA THR A 159 13.06 -3.62 18.27
C THR A 159 13.03 -4.61 17.11
N SER A 160 13.12 -5.92 17.37
CA SER A 160 13.17 -6.93 16.31
C SER A 160 12.53 -8.24 16.74
N ASN A 161 11.76 -8.83 15.82
CA ASN A 161 11.17 -10.14 16.04
C ASN A 161 12.23 -11.25 16.09
N THR A 162 11.86 -12.38 16.67
CA THR A 162 12.62 -13.63 16.61
C THR A 162 12.73 -14.12 15.17
N LYS A 163 13.91 -14.55 14.75
CA LYS A 163 14.12 -15.23 13.46
C LYS A 163 14.23 -16.73 13.67
N CYS A 164 13.37 -17.50 12.99
CA CYS A 164 13.30 -18.94 13.12
C CYS A 164 14.16 -19.67 12.09
N LYS A 165 14.67 -20.84 12.47
CA LYS A 165 15.31 -21.76 11.52
C LYS A 165 14.27 -22.35 10.59
N GLY A 166 14.44 -22.18 9.28
CA GLY A 166 13.54 -22.78 8.29
C GLY A 166 13.56 -24.31 8.37
N SER A 167 12.39 -24.94 8.23
CA SER A 167 12.30 -26.38 8.05
C SER A 167 13.01 -26.77 6.75
N ARG A 168 14.04 -27.65 6.83
CA ARG A 168 14.54 -28.33 5.63
C ARG A 168 13.41 -29.21 5.10
N SER A 169 12.63 -28.68 4.17
CA SER A 169 11.65 -29.48 3.43
C SER A 169 12.43 -30.49 2.59
N HIS A 170 12.53 -31.72 3.07
CA HIS A 170 13.15 -32.84 2.35
C HIS A 170 12.19 -33.32 1.25
N SER A 171 11.95 -32.46 0.27
CA SER A 171 10.97 -32.64 -0.79
C SER A 171 11.63 -32.74 -2.17
N ASN A 172 12.79 -33.39 -2.28
CA ASN A 172 13.49 -33.59 -3.56
C ASN A 172 13.87 -35.06 -3.81
N SER A 173 13.07 -36.04 -3.35
CA SER A 173 13.35 -37.47 -3.61
C SER A 173 12.38 -38.14 -4.59
N LEU A 174 11.17 -37.60 -4.80
CA LEU A 174 10.13 -38.26 -5.61
C LEU A 174 10.32 -38.11 -7.13
N TRP A 175 10.81 -36.96 -7.60
CA TRP A 175 11.11 -36.70 -9.01
C TRP A 175 12.19 -37.62 -9.62
N ALA A 176 13.11 -38.15 -8.82
CA ALA A 176 14.13 -39.09 -9.27
C ALA A 176 13.53 -40.43 -9.74
N LEU A 177 12.42 -40.87 -9.13
CA LEU A 177 11.72 -42.10 -9.52
C LEU A 177 10.99 -41.95 -10.86
N LEU A 178 10.43 -40.76 -11.14
CA LEU A 178 9.79 -40.45 -12.42
C LEU A 178 10.79 -40.51 -13.59
N ILE A 179 12.03 -40.03 -13.38
CA ILE A 179 13.07 -40.06 -14.41
C ILE A 179 13.50 -41.49 -14.75
N LEU A 180 13.49 -42.41 -13.79
CA LEU A 180 13.82 -43.83 -14.02
C LEU A 180 12.73 -44.60 -14.78
N LEU A 181 11.47 -44.16 -14.74
CA LEU A 181 10.36 -44.82 -15.43
C LEU A 181 10.28 -44.46 -16.93
N ILE A 182 10.71 -43.25 -17.31
CA ILE A 182 10.71 -42.78 -18.71
C ILE A 182 11.47 -43.72 -19.68
N PRO A 183 12.71 -44.19 -19.41
CA PRO A 183 13.40 -45.10 -20.31
C PRO A 183 12.70 -46.45 -20.45
N ILE A 184 12.07 -46.94 -19.37
CA ILE A 184 11.32 -48.20 -19.38
C ILE A 184 10.09 -48.08 -20.30
N ILE A 185 9.35 -46.97 -20.21
CA ILE A 185 8.19 -46.69 -21.06
C ILE A 185 8.61 -46.59 -22.54
N LEU A 186 9.73 -45.95 -22.85
CA LEU A 186 10.25 -45.84 -24.23
C LEU A 186 10.65 -47.20 -24.80
N ILE A 187 11.23 -48.09 -23.99
CA ILE A 187 11.56 -49.45 -24.39
C ILE A 187 10.29 -50.24 -24.70
N ILE A 188 9.28 -50.19 -23.82
CA ILE A 188 7.99 -50.86 -24.03
C ILE A 188 7.33 -50.36 -25.32
N TYR A 189 7.31 -49.05 -25.55
CA TYR A 189 6.76 -48.45 -26.76
C TYR A 189 7.47 -48.95 -28.04
N LYS A 190 8.81 -49.03 -28.03
CA LYS A 190 9.55 -49.58 -29.18
C LYS A 190 9.27 -51.06 -29.43
N VAL A 191 9.12 -51.86 -28.36
CA VAL A 191 8.76 -53.28 -28.48
C VAL A 191 7.37 -53.43 -29.10
N VAL A 192 6.36 -52.72 -28.59
CA VAL A 192 4.98 -52.76 -29.11
C VAL A 192 4.91 -52.29 -30.56
N LYS A 193 5.64 -51.22 -30.90
CA LYS A 193 5.71 -50.69 -32.28
C LYS A 193 6.40 -51.67 -33.24
N SER A 194 7.45 -52.36 -32.80
CA SER A 194 8.14 -53.36 -33.63
C SER A 194 7.29 -54.63 -33.84
N GLN A 195 6.41 -54.97 -32.90
CA GLN A 195 5.45 -56.06 -33.06
C GLN A 195 4.29 -55.69 -34.00
N HIS A 196 3.78 -54.45 -33.93
CA HIS A 196 2.76 -53.96 -34.87
C HIS A 196 3.29 -53.78 -36.30
N GLY A 197 4.57 -53.47 -36.47
CA GLY A 197 5.21 -53.33 -37.79
C GLY A 197 5.34 -54.63 -38.59
N LYS A 198 5.13 -55.82 -37.99
CA LYS A 198 5.16 -57.11 -38.70
C LYS A 198 3.81 -57.59 -39.23
N LYS A 199 2.71 -56.87 -38.95
CA LYS A 199 1.36 -57.17 -39.47
C LYS A 199 0.77 -55.96 -40.19
N LYS A 200 1.15 -55.74 -41.46
CA LYS A 200 0.32 -55.24 -42.58
C LYS A 200 1.21 -54.71 -43.73
N LYS A 201 1.33 -55.52 -44.80
CA LYS A 201 1.50 -55.03 -46.19
C LYS A 201 0.11 -55.05 -46.82
N GLY A 202 -0.34 -53.95 -47.42
CA GLY A 202 -1.51 -53.96 -48.34
C GLY A 202 -2.40 -52.71 -48.34
N TYR A 203 -2.22 -51.90 -49.39
CA TYR A 203 -3.21 -51.17 -50.21
C TYR A 203 -3.95 -49.89 -49.73
N HIS A 204 -3.72 -48.83 -50.54
CA HIS A 204 -4.44 -47.61 -50.97
C HIS A 204 -5.51 -46.83 -50.15
N ASN A 205 -5.25 -45.51 -50.13
CA ASN A 205 -6.04 -44.28 -50.36
C ASN A 205 -7.37 -43.93 -49.64
N SER A 206 -7.33 -42.65 -49.22
CA SER A 206 -8.35 -41.60 -49.11
C SER A 206 -9.32 -41.55 -47.93
N GLU A 207 -9.14 -40.46 -47.20
CA GLU A 207 -10.13 -39.45 -46.80
C GLU A 207 -10.66 -39.46 -45.36
N ALA A 208 -10.51 -38.26 -44.78
CA ALA A 208 -11.24 -37.62 -43.69
C ALA A 208 -11.61 -38.44 -42.44
N SER A 209 -11.06 -38.04 -41.31
CA SER A 209 -11.91 -37.51 -40.25
C SER A 209 -11.09 -36.69 -39.26
N ASN A 210 -11.49 -35.43 -39.15
CA ASN A 210 -11.25 -34.61 -37.98
C ASN A 210 -11.85 -35.33 -36.78
N ASP A 211 -11.05 -35.57 -35.75
CA ASP A 211 -11.54 -35.77 -34.40
C ASP A 211 -10.88 -34.72 -33.51
N GLU A 212 -11.39 -33.49 -33.63
CA GLU A 212 -11.31 -32.52 -32.55
C GLU A 212 -12.09 -33.10 -31.36
N GLY A 213 -11.38 -33.86 -30.53
CA GLY A 213 -11.80 -34.22 -29.19
C GLY A 213 -11.89 -32.95 -28.35
N ARG A 214 -13.04 -32.26 -28.47
CA ARG A 214 -13.63 -31.21 -27.62
C ARG A 214 -12.75 -30.74 -26.46
N GLN A 215 -11.69 -30.02 -26.80
CA GLN A 215 -11.00 -29.14 -25.87
C GLN A 215 -11.88 -27.90 -25.75
N LEU A 216 -12.65 -27.79 -24.66
CA LEU A 216 -13.23 -26.51 -24.27
C LEU A 216 -12.08 -25.55 -24.00
N ASN A 217 -11.79 -24.68 -24.96
CA ASN A 217 -10.89 -23.55 -24.81
C ASN A 217 -11.47 -22.60 -23.76
N LEU A 218 -11.20 -22.89 -22.48
CA LEU A 218 -11.63 -22.10 -21.32
C LEU A 218 -10.81 -20.81 -21.15
N THR A 219 -10.06 -20.40 -22.17
CA THR A 219 -9.08 -19.32 -22.12
C THR A 219 -9.70 -17.92 -22.17
N ASP A 220 -10.96 -17.80 -22.60
CA ASP A 220 -11.66 -16.51 -22.82
C ASP A 220 -12.89 -16.30 -21.91
N VAL A 221 -12.97 -16.98 -20.77
CA VAL A 221 -14.07 -16.73 -19.80
C VAL A 221 -13.90 -15.34 -19.16
N ASP A 222 -14.87 -14.45 -19.35
CA ASP A 222 -14.94 -13.16 -18.65
C ASP A 222 -15.26 -13.42 -17.17
N LEU A 223 -14.23 -13.35 -16.33
CA LEU A 223 -14.36 -13.52 -14.89
C LEU A 223 -15.20 -12.42 -14.22
N GLY A 224 -15.41 -11.28 -14.89
CA GLY A 224 -16.13 -10.14 -14.35
C GLY A 224 -17.50 -10.51 -13.79
N LYS A 225 -18.25 -11.39 -14.48
CA LYS A 225 -19.56 -11.87 -14.00
C LYS A 225 -19.50 -12.75 -12.75
N TYR A 226 -18.34 -13.37 -12.48
CA TYR A 226 -18.15 -14.28 -11.36
C TYR A 226 -17.40 -13.67 -10.18
N ILE A 227 -16.88 -12.44 -10.28
CA ILE A 227 -16.11 -11.79 -9.20
C ILE A 227 -16.89 -11.77 -7.87
N PRO A 228 -18.18 -11.40 -7.81
CA PRO A 228 -18.94 -11.43 -6.55
C PRO A 228 -19.00 -12.83 -5.94
N SER A 229 -19.29 -13.86 -6.75
CA SER A 229 -19.37 -15.25 -6.31
C SER A 229 -18.00 -15.78 -5.84
N ILE A 230 -16.92 -15.41 -6.53
CA ILE A 230 -15.54 -15.73 -6.12
C ILE A 230 -15.22 -15.04 -4.78
N ALA A 231 -15.60 -13.77 -4.63
CA ALA A 231 -15.39 -13.01 -3.40
C ALA A 231 -16.10 -13.66 -2.20
N GLU A 232 -17.32 -14.18 -2.37
CA GLU A 232 -18.05 -14.90 -1.33
C GLU A 232 -17.33 -16.17 -0.85
N LEU A 233 -16.72 -16.91 -1.78
CA LEU A 233 -16.00 -18.16 -1.48
C LEU A 233 -14.67 -17.94 -0.74
N MET A 234 -14.18 -16.71 -0.65
CA MET A 234 -12.88 -16.37 -0.08
C MET A 234 -13.00 -15.56 1.22
N LYS A 235 -12.09 -15.80 2.16
CA LYS A 235 -11.85 -14.89 3.29
C LYS A 235 -11.12 -13.65 2.79
N ILE A 236 -11.34 -12.50 3.44
CA ILE A 236 -10.65 -11.23 3.08
C ILE A 236 -9.13 -11.38 3.12
N THR A 237 -8.59 -12.15 4.06
CA THR A 237 -7.15 -12.44 4.15
C THR A 237 -6.62 -13.18 2.92
N GLN A 238 -7.39 -14.15 2.40
CA GLN A 238 -7.04 -14.88 1.18
C GLN A 238 -7.10 -13.99 -0.05
N VAL A 239 -8.09 -13.09 -0.12
CA VAL A 239 -8.19 -12.10 -1.21
C VAL A 239 -7.00 -11.15 -1.18
N LYS A 240 -6.64 -10.60 -0.01
CA LYS A 240 -5.46 -9.74 0.16
C LYS A 240 -4.17 -10.45 -0.26
N GLU A 241 -3.94 -11.66 0.21
CA GLU A 241 -2.75 -12.44 -0.17
C GLU A 241 -2.70 -12.71 -1.68
N PHE A 242 -3.84 -13.06 -2.27
CA PHE A 242 -3.96 -13.31 -3.70
C PHE A 242 -3.61 -12.06 -4.52
N VAL A 243 -4.21 -10.90 -4.24
CA VAL A 243 -3.96 -9.69 -5.05
C VAL A 243 -2.52 -9.18 -4.91
N ARG A 244 -1.92 -9.31 -3.71
CA ARG A 244 -0.51 -9.00 -3.46
C ARG A 244 0.43 -9.87 -4.28
N LYS A 245 0.21 -11.17 -4.24
CA LYS A 245 1.02 -12.16 -4.97
C LYS A 245 0.90 -11.99 -6.49
N ASN A 246 -0.19 -11.40 -6.97
CA ASN A 246 -0.45 -11.16 -8.38
C ASN A 246 -0.22 -9.69 -8.80
N GLY A 247 0.55 -8.91 -8.02
CA GLY A 247 1.14 -7.65 -8.47
C GLY A 247 0.29 -6.40 -8.26
N ILE A 248 -0.72 -6.44 -7.40
CA ILE A 248 -1.43 -5.22 -6.96
C ILE A 248 -0.61 -4.51 -5.90
N GLU A 249 -0.35 -3.22 -6.11
CA GLU A 249 0.41 -2.36 -5.20
C GLU A 249 -0.27 -2.24 -3.83
N GLU A 250 0.51 -2.25 -2.74
CA GLU A 250 -0.05 -2.12 -1.38
C GLU A 250 -0.81 -0.81 -1.19
N ALA A 251 -0.36 0.30 -1.77
CA ALA A 251 -1.08 1.57 -1.73
C ALA A 251 -2.51 1.42 -2.28
N LYS A 252 -2.67 0.68 -3.39
CA LYS A 252 -3.99 0.45 -3.97
C LYS A 252 -4.86 -0.46 -3.12
N ILE A 253 -4.25 -1.42 -2.40
CA ILE A 253 -4.95 -2.28 -1.45
C ILE A 253 -5.43 -1.45 -0.26
N ASP A 254 -4.58 -0.58 0.28
CA ASP A 254 -4.89 0.25 1.44
C ASP A 254 -5.99 1.27 1.12
N ASP A 255 -5.95 1.90 -0.07
CA ASP A 255 -7.03 2.76 -0.57
C ASP A 255 -8.38 2.01 -0.58
N ILE A 256 -8.42 0.82 -1.19
CA ILE A 256 -9.66 0.02 -1.29
C ILE A 256 -10.17 -0.39 0.11
N MET A 257 -9.27 -0.73 1.02
CA MET A 257 -9.63 -1.09 2.39
C MET A 257 -10.17 0.11 3.19
N HIS A 258 -9.60 1.30 2.97
CA HIS A 258 -10.02 2.54 3.61
C HIS A 258 -11.37 3.05 3.08
N ASP A 259 -11.57 3.01 1.77
CA ASP A 259 -12.82 3.46 1.14
C ASP A 259 -14.05 2.61 1.55
N ASN A 260 -13.82 1.37 1.99
CA ASN A 260 -14.86 0.38 2.30
C ASN A 260 -14.73 -0.18 3.72
N LEU A 261 -14.37 0.64 4.71
CA LEU A 261 -14.02 0.22 6.07
C LEU A 261 -14.99 -0.75 6.74
N HIS A 262 -16.29 -0.63 6.48
CA HIS A 262 -17.34 -1.42 7.14
C HIS A 262 -17.99 -2.50 6.26
N GLU A 263 -17.56 -2.63 5.00
CA GLU A 263 -18.18 -3.54 4.03
C GLU A 263 -17.17 -4.57 3.53
N THR A 264 -16.92 -5.62 4.32
CA THR A 264 -15.95 -6.67 3.96
C THR A 264 -16.30 -7.40 2.65
N ALA A 265 -17.59 -7.52 2.30
CA ALA A 265 -18.00 -8.06 1.01
C ALA A 265 -17.51 -7.17 -0.15
N GLU A 266 -17.73 -5.86 -0.02
CA GLU A 266 -17.33 -4.88 -1.03
C GLU A 266 -15.80 -4.77 -1.11
N GLN A 267 -15.09 -4.79 0.01
CA GLN A 267 -13.62 -4.87 0.05
C GLN A 267 -13.10 -6.05 -0.79
N LYS A 268 -13.65 -7.26 -0.61
CA LYS A 268 -13.24 -8.44 -1.38
C LYS A 268 -13.51 -8.28 -2.88
N VAL A 269 -14.69 -7.78 -3.23
CA VAL A 269 -15.10 -7.57 -4.63
C VAL A 269 -14.20 -6.53 -5.31
N GLN A 270 -13.94 -5.41 -4.65
CA GLN A 270 -13.11 -4.33 -5.21
C GLN A 270 -11.65 -4.73 -5.38
N LEU A 271 -11.07 -5.49 -4.44
CA LEU A 271 -9.72 -6.04 -4.60
C LEU A 271 -9.63 -6.98 -5.80
N LEU A 272 -10.58 -7.90 -5.95
CA LEU A 272 -10.63 -8.83 -7.09
C LEU A 272 -10.89 -8.11 -8.42
N ARG A 273 -11.74 -7.06 -8.44
CA ARG A 273 -11.96 -6.20 -9.61
C ARG A 273 -10.69 -5.46 -10.01
N SER A 274 -9.99 -4.85 -9.06
CA SER A 274 -8.75 -4.13 -9.31
C SER A 274 -7.67 -5.06 -9.87
N TRP A 275 -7.56 -6.28 -9.32
CA TRP A 275 -6.70 -7.32 -9.88
C TRP A 275 -7.10 -7.71 -11.31
N TYR A 276 -8.38 -8.01 -11.54
CA TYR A 276 -8.88 -8.43 -12.85
C TYR A 276 -8.63 -7.37 -13.94
N GLN A 277 -8.80 -6.10 -13.61
CA GLN A 277 -8.54 -4.97 -14.51
C GLN A 277 -7.04 -4.80 -14.81
N SER A 278 -6.19 -4.96 -13.80
CA SER A 278 -4.73 -4.80 -13.94
C SER A 278 -4.09 -5.92 -14.78
N HIS A 279 -4.58 -7.17 -14.66
CA HIS A 279 -3.97 -8.33 -15.30
C HIS A 279 -4.45 -8.59 -16.75
N GLY A 280 -5.53 -7.93 -17.17
CA GLY A 280 -6.16 -8.13 -18.48
C GLY A 280 -7.03 -9.40 -18.55
N LYS A 281 -8.07 -9.36 -19.39
CA LYS A 281 -9.10 -10.42 -19.46
C LYS A 281 -8.56 -11.80 -19.85
N LYS A 282 -7.47 -11.85 -20.63
CA LYS A 282 -6.88 -13.09 -21.14
C LYS A 282 -6.07 -13.78 -20.06
N ASN A 283 -6.28 -15.09 -19.88
CA ASN A 283 -5.61 -15.94 -18.88
C ASN A 283 -5.92 -15.65 -17.40
N ALA A 284 -6.81 -14.70 -17.08
CA ALA A 284 -7.18 -14.39 -15.70
C ALA A 284 -7.71 -15.63 -14.96
N TYR A 285 -8.50 -16.47 -15.63
CA TYR A 285 -8.99 -17.75 -15.09
C TYR A 285 -7.85 -18.72 -14.75
N CYS A 286 -6.88 -18.88 -15.65
CA CYS A 286 -5.70 -19.73 -15.43
C CYS A 286 -4.84 -19.22 -14.26
N THR A 287 -4.67 -17.90 -14.15
CA THR A 287 -3.92 -17.27 -13.06
C THR A 287 -4.64 -17.44 -11.72
N LEU A 288 -5.97 -17.30 -11.69
CA LEU A 288 -6.80 -17.52 -10.50
C LEU A 288 -6.68 -18.97 -10.01
N THR A 289 -6.95 -19.93 -10.88
CA THR A 289 -6.94 -21.37 -10.54
C THR A 289 -5.56 -21.88 -10.11
N LYS A 290 -4.47 -21.34 -10.67
CA LYS A 290 -3.10 -21.70 -10.30
C LYS A 290 -2.68 -21.21 -8.91
N ASN A 291 -3.21 -20.07 -8.47
CA ASN A 291 -2.77 -19.41 -7.23
C ASN A 291 -3.71 -19.62 -6.04
N LEU A 292 -4.86 -20.25 -6.24
CA LEU A 292 -5.81 -20.59 -5.18
C LEU A 292 -5.60 -22.02 -4.66
N PRO A 293 -6.02 -22.31 -3.41
CA PRO A 293 -6.07 -23.68 -2.91
C PRO A 293 -6.92 -24.58 -3.81
N LYS A 294 -6.49 -25.84 -4.01
CA LYS A 294 -7.13 -26.79 -4.93
C LYS A 294 -8.66 -26.91 -4.73
N ALA A 295 -9.11 -27.01 -3.49
CA ALA A 295 -10.54 -27.10 -3.15
C ALA A 295 -11.35 -25.86 -3.52
N LEU A 296 -10.73 -24.68 -3.53
CA LEU A 296 -11.37 -23.43 -3.92
C LEU A 296 -11.38 -23.28 -5.45
N ALA A 297 -10.28 -23.66 -6.11
CA ALA A 297 -10.20 -23.69 -7.56
C ALA A 297 -11.26 -24.62 -8.16
N GLU A 298 -11.45 -25.82 -7.60
CA GLU A 298 -12.49 -26.77 -8.02
C GLU A 298 -13.90 -26.16 -7.92
N LYS A 299 -14.24 -25.48 -6.81
CA LYS A 299 -15.54 -24.80 -6.67
C LYS A 299 -15.77 -23.70 -7.70
N ILE A 300 -14.72 -22.94 -8.02
CA ILE A 300 -14.80 -21.89 -9.05
C ILE A 300 -14.97 -22.52 -10.43
N CYS A 301 -14.27 -23.63 -10.72
CA CYS A 301 -14.45 -24.40 -11.94
C CYS A 301 -15.90 -24.87 -12.09
N ASP A 302 -16.51 -25.36 -11.01
CA ASP A 302 -17.90 -25.85 -11.02
C ASP A 302 -18.89 -24.72 -11.33
N ILE A 303 -18.73 -23.54 -10.70
CA ILE A 303 -19.59 -22.37 -10.93
C ILE A 303 -19.52 -21.94 -12.40
N VAL A 304 -18.31 -21.79 -12.93
CA VAL A 304 -18.09 -21.34 -14.32
C VAL A 304 -18.60 -22.38 -15.31
N THR A 305 -18.31 -23.66 -15.06
CA THR A 305 -18.71 -24.76 -15.96
C THR A 305 -20.23 -24.91 -15.99
N LYS A 306 -20.89 -24.83 -14.82
CA LYS A 306 -22.35 -24.92 -14.72
C LYS A 306 -23.06 -23.78 -15.45
N ASP A 307 -22.52 -22.56 -15.36
CA ASP A 307 -23.07 -21.41 -16.07
C ASP A 307 -22.94 -21.57 -17.59
N ILE A 308 -21.78 -22.02 -18.07
CA ILE A 308 -21.55 -22.31 -19.51
C ILE A 308 -22.48 -23.44 -20.00
N THR A 309 -22.70 -24.50 -19.21
CA THR A 309 -23.63 -25.58 -19.61
C THR A 309 -25.07 -25.08 -19.68
N ASN A 310 -25.50 -24.27 -18.71
CA ASN A 310 -26.83 -23.68 -18.70
C ASN A 310 -27.04 -22.71 -19.88
N GLU A 311 -26.06 -21.86 -20.19
CA GLU A 311 -26.10 -20.97 -21.36
C GLU A 311 -26.24 -21.78 -22.66
N ARG A 312 -25.54 -22.91 -22.78
CA ARG A 312 -25.62 -23.79 -23.95
C ARG A 312 -26.95 -24.53 -24.05
N GLU A 313 -27.51 -24.99 -22.94
CA GLU A 313 -28.83 -25.63 -22.92
C GLU A 313 -29.93 -24.65 -23.30
N ASN A 314 -29.88 -23.42 -22.77
CA ASN A 314 -30.82 -22.35 -23.11
C ASN A 314 -30.74 -21.97 -24.59
N ALA A 315 -29.53 -21.87 -25.15
CA ALA A 315 -29.35 -21.58 -26.58
C ALA A 315 -29.89 -22.71 -27.47
N ASN A 316 -29.72 -23.97 -27.07
CA ASN A 316 -30.28 -25.11 -27.80
C ASN A 316 -31.81 -25.12 -27.79
N LEU A 317 -32.43 -24.80 -26.64
CA LEU A 317 -33.90 -24.72 -26.51
C LEU A 317 -34.49 -23.56 -27.33
N GLN A 318 -33.78 -22.44 -27.45
CA GLN A 318 -34.21 -21.34 -28.33
C GLN A 318 -34.16 -21.73 -29.81
N ASN A 319 -33.08 -22.40 -30.24
CA ASN A 319 -32.95 -22.87 -31.62
C ASN A 319 -33.98 -23.95 -32.00
N GLU A 320 -34.42 -24.77 -31.05
CA GLU A 320 -35.43 -25.80 -31.28
C GLU A 320 -36.83 -25.18 -31.42
N ASN A 321 -37.13 -24.12 -30.66
CA ASN A 321 -38.40 -23.39 -30.77
C ASN A 321 -38.49 -22.52 -32.03
N GLU A 322 -37.38 -22.00 -32.55
CA GLU A 322 -37.35 -21.22 -33.81
C GLU A 322 -37.50 -22.09 -35.07
N ASN A 323 -37.17 -23.39 -35.00
CA ASN A 323 -37.36 -24.32 -36.13
C ASN A 323 -38.77 -24.96 -36.18
N LEU A 324 -39.64 -24.64 -35.22
CA LEU A 324 -41.02 -25.14 -35.10
C LEU A 324 -42.08 -24.08 -35.48
N VAL A 325 -41.67 -22.93 -36.02
CA VAL A 325 -42.52 -21.86 -36.56
C VAL A 325 -42.32 -21.74 -38.07
#